data_AF-A0A7D7ZGA2-F1
#
_entry.id   AF-A0A7D7ZGA2-F1
#
_cell.length_a   1.000
_cell.length_b   1.000
_cell.length_c   1.000
_cell.angle_alpha   90.00
_cell.angle_beta   90.00
_cell.angle_gamma   90.00
#
_symmetry.space_group_name_H-M   'P 1'
#
loop_
_entity.id
_entity.type
_entity.pdbx_description
1 polymer ?
#
loop_
_entity_poly.entity_id
_entity_poly.type
_entity_poly.pdbx_seq_one_letter_code
_entity_poly.pdbx_strand_id
1 'polypeptide(L)'
;MSQQTEGMDIKKKVLATGIRVGTQVKTKFMIPFITKASPEGLYMLDLDITLEKIKTAAKFINRLGTDNLIVCSGRQYAEMPIEKFCDTLGSKKLIKRFMPGTLTNPSLPYYIEPKLVLISDPQVDEQAIIEATNAGIPIIGIANTDNITSNLDVIIPANNRGRKALATVYWLLVRQILIERGELKEDEPMKEDIDDFETKITEEDIE
;
A
#
# COMPACT_ATOMS: atom_id res chain seq x y z
N MET A 1 -2.17 -0.68 -31.56
CA MET A 1 -0.71 -0.85 -31.40
C MET A 1 -0.08 0.10 -30.38
N SER A 2 -0.67 1.28 -30.08
CA SER A 2 -0.17 2.17 -29.01
C SER A 2 -0.35 1.63 -27.58
N GLN A 3 -1.49 0.97 -27.31
CA GLN A 3 -1.87 0.51 -25.96
C GLN A 3 -0.98 -0.59 -25.36
N GLN A 4 -0.36 -1.44 -26.19
CA GLN A 4 0.57 -2.47 -25.69
C GLN A 4 1.93 -1.89 -25.32
N THR A 5 2.34 -0.79 -25.97
CA THR A 5 3.65 -0.17 -25.78
C THR A 5 3.71 0.61 -24.45
N GLU A 6 2.66 1.36 -24.12
CA GLU A 6 2.57 2.11 -22.85
C GLU A 6 2.40 1.21 -21.64
N GLY A 7 1.59 0.14 -21.76
CA GLY A 7 1.47 -0.88 -20.71
C GLY A 7 2.79 -1.61 -20.44
N MET A 8 3.60 -1.86 -21.47
CA MET A 8 4.95 -2.42 -21.31
C MET A 8 5.91 -1.46 -20.61
N ASP A 9 5.79 -0.14 -20.85
CA ASP A 9 6.68 0.85 -20.27
C ASP A 9 6.42 1.07 -18.77
N ILE A 10 5.15 1.07 -18.37
CA ILE A 10 4.74 1.10 -16.96
C ILE A 10 5.22 -0.19 -16.26
N LYS A 11 5.03 -1.37 -16.86
CA LYS A 11 5.54 -2.62 -16.27
C LYS A 11 7.06 -2.59 -16.09
N LYS A 12 7.82 -1.99 -17.02
CA LYS A 12 9.27 -1.81 -16.89
C LYS A 12 9.65 -0.85 -15.76
N LYS A 13 8.95 0.29 -15.62
CA LYS A 13 9.15 1.22 -14.49
C LYS A 13 8.87 0.54 -13.15
N VAL A 14 7.76 -0.20 -13.05
CA VAL A 14 7.39 -0.99 -11.86
C VAL A 14 8.46 -2.04 -11.54
N LEU A 15 9.00 -2.73 -12.55
CA LEU A 15 10.09 -3.70 -12.37
C LEU A 15 11.37 -3.05 -11.85
N ALA A 16 11.70 -1.84 -12.31
CA ALA A 16 12.90 -1.11 -11.88
C ALA A 16 12.88 -0.72 -10.40
N THR A 17 11.70 -0.53 -9.82
CA THR A 17 11.53 -0.11 -8.41
C THR A 17 11.72 -1.24 -7.40
N GLY A 18 11.82 -2.49 -7.87
CA GLY A 18 12.08 -3.66 -7.00
C GLY A 18 10.85 -4.16 -6.23
N ILE A 19 9.62 -3.86 -6.67
CA ILE A 19 8.37 -4.34 -6.03
C ILE A 19 8.34 -5.87 -5.85
N ARG A 20 8.88 -6.60 -6.83
CA ARG A 20 8.89 -8.08 -6.83
C ARG A 20 9.84 -8.68 -5.79
N VAL A 21 10.78 -7.91 -5.26
CA VAL A 21 11.86 -8.43 -4.42
C VAL A 21 11.34 -8.60 -3.00
N GLY A 22 11.10 -9.85 -2.61
CA GLY A 22 10.73 -10.21 -1.25
C GLY A 22 11.94 -10.45 -0.35
N THR A 23 11.71 -11.09 0.78
CA THR A 23 12.76 -11.43 1.76
C THR A 23 13.22 -12.88 1.62
N GLN A 24 14.17 -13.30 2.45
CA GLN A 24 14.59 -14.70 2.57
C GLN A 24 13.60 -15.58 3.34
N VAL A 25 12.63 -14.97 4.02
CA VAL A 25 11.64 -15.67 4.85
C VAL A 25 10.30 -15.67 4.12
N LYS A 26 9.61 -16.81 4.15
CA LYS A 26 8.24 -16.95 3.66
C LYS A 26 7.30 -17.42 4.76
N THR A 27 6.16 -16.77 4.90
CA THR A 27 5.06 -17.25 5.75
C THR A 27 4.15 -18.18 4.96
N LYS A 28 3.40 -19.05 5.66
CA LYS A 28 2.45 -19.99 5.03
C LYS A 28 1.38 -19.28 4.20
N PHE A 29 0.93 -18.11 4.66
CA PHE A 29 -0.10 -17.31 4.01
C PHE A 29 0.38 -16.66 2.71
N MET A 30 1.68 -16.38 2.59
CA MET A 30 2.25 -15.69 1.43
C MET A 30 2.73 -16.62 0.33
N ILE A 31 2.73 -17.94 0.54
CA ILE A 31 3.13 -18.95 -0.47
C ILE A 31 2.42 -18.77 -1.82
N PRO A 32 1.09 -18.51 -1.89
CA PRO A 32 0.39 -18.39 -3.17
C PRO A 32 0.84 -17.20 -4.02
N PHE A 33 1.47 -16.18 -3.42
CA PHE A 33 1.92 -14.96 -4.09
C PHE A 33 3.38 -15.04 -4.55
N ILE A 34 4.10 -16.09 -4.19
CA ILE A 34 5.53 -16.28 -4.48
C ILE A 34 5.67 -17.15 -5.72
N THR A 35 6.37 -16.65 -6.74
CA THR A 35 6.60 -17.37 -7.99
C THR A 35 7.90 -18.18 -7.96
N LYS A 36 9.00 -17.53 -7.60
CA LYS A 36 10.36 -18.10 -7.71
C LYS A 36 11.22 -17.70 -6.53
N ALA A 37 12.25 -18.49 -6.26
CA ALA A 37 13.37 -18.10 -5.40
C ALA A 37 14.55 -17.70 -6.29
N SER A 38 15.16 -16.56 -5.99
CA SER A 38 16.42 -16.14 -6.62
C SER A 38 17.59 -17.02 -6.15
N PRO A 39 18.69 -17.06 -6.93
CA PRO A 39 19.92 -17.73 -6.51
C PRO A 39 20.47 -17.23 -5.17
N GLU A 40 20.21 -15.97 -4.83
CA GLU A 40 20.59 -15.31 -3.56
C GLU A 40 19.66 -15.66 -2.38
N GLY A 41 18.66 -16.52 -2.59
CA GLY A 41 17.71 -16.94 -1.57
C GLY A 41 16.54 -15.97 -1.31
N LEU A 42 16.43 -14.89 -2.08
CA LEU A 42 15.28 -13.96 -2.01
C LEU A 42 14.06 -14.54 -2.74
N TYR A 43 12.90 -14.48 -2.11
CA TYR A 43 11.65 -14.87 -2.74
C TYR A 43 11.11 -13.75 -3.63
N MET A 44 10.67 -14.11 -4.83
CA MET A 44 10.11 -13.19 -5.82
C MET A 44 8.59 -13.28 -5.81
N LEU A 45 7.94 -12.13 -5.67
CA LEU A 45 6.50 -11.96 -5.74
C LEU A 45 6.02 -11.86 -7.19
N ASP A 46 4.83 -12.38 -7.45
CA ASP A 46 4.20 -12.28 -8.77
C ASP A 46 3.59 -10.89 -9.00
N LEU A 47 4.07 -10.21 -10.04
CA LEU A 47 3.63 -8.87 -10.41
C LEU A 47 2.20 -8.86 -10.98
N ASP A 48 1.80 -9.91 -11.70
CA ASP A 48 0.47 -9.91 -12.32
C ASP A 48 -0.61 -10.07 -11.24
N ILE A 49 -0.35 -10.90 -10.21
CA ILE A 49 -1.23 -11.00 -9.03
C ILE A 49 -1.25 -9.68 -8.26
N THR A 50 -0.10 -9.01 -8.11
CA THR A 50 -0.01 -7.71 -7.44
C THR A 50 -0.90 -6.67 -8.12
N LEU A 51 -0.81 -6.56 -9.45
CA LEU A 51 -1.62 -5.63 -10.24
C LEU A 51 -3.11 -5.94 -10.15
N GLU A 52 -3.48 -7.23 -10.16
CA GLU A 52 -4.87 -7.64 -9.98
C GLU A 52 -5.42 -7.26 -8.60
N LYS A 53 -4.63 -7.49 -7.53
CA LYS A 53 -5.00 -7.10 -6.17
C LYS A 53 -5.10 -5.59 -5.99
N ILE A 54 -4.24 -4.81 -6.64
CA ILE A 54 -4.35 -3.34 -6.67
C ILE A 54 -5.68 -2.91 -7.33
N LYS A 55 -6.08 -3.56 -8.43
CA LYS A 55 -7.39 -3.29 -9.06
C LYS A 55 -8.55 -3.64 -8.13
N THR A 56 -8.49 -4.77 -7.43
CA THR A 56 -9.52 -5.15 -6.45
C THR A 56 -9.59 -4.13 -5.30
N ALA A 57 -8.44 -3.71 -4.77
CA ALA A 57 -8.34 -2.72 -3.70
C ALA A 57 -8.92 -1.37 -4.13
N ALA A 58 -8.56 -0.88 -5.32
CA ALA A 58 -9.08 0.38 -5.85
C ALA A 58 -10.61 0.36 -6.01
N LYS A 59 -11.17 -0.73 -6.54
CA LYS A 59 -12.63 -0.92 -6.63
C LYS A 59 -13.30 -0.91 -5.26
N PHE A 60 -12.66 -1.52 -4.27
CA PHE A 60 -13.18 -1.55 -2.90
C PHE A 60 -13.18 -0.16 -2.26
N ILE A 61 -12.09 0.59 -2.40
CA ILE A 61 -11.95 1.97 -1.91
C ILE A 61 -13.01 2.88 -2.54
N ASN A 62 -13.20 2.81 -3.85
CA ASN A 62 -14.20 3.64 -4.53
C ASN A 62 -15.65 3.34 -4.14
N ARG A 63 -15.96 2.10 -3.77
CA ARG A 63 -17.31 1.75 -3.28
C ARG A 63 -17.62 2.36 -1.91
N LEU A 64 -16.63 2.46 -1.03
CA LEU A 64 -16.80 2.97 0.34
C LEU A 64 -16.63 4.50 0.45
N GLY A 65 -15.99 5.11 -0.54
CA GLY A 65 -15.69 6.54 -0.59
C GLY A 65 -14.39 6.87 0.15
N THR A 66 -13.64 7.84 -0.37
CA THR A 66 -12.32 8.22 0.18
C THR A 66 -12.37 8.93 1.52
N ASP A 67 -13.48 9.58 1.86
CA ASP A 67 -13.60 10.33 3.11
C ASP A 67 -13.62 9.39 4.34
N ASN A 68 -14.02 8.14 4.13
CA ASN A 68 -14.12 7.11 5.16
C ASN A 68 -12.89 6.18 5.19
N LEU A 69 -11.88 6.46 4.36
CA LEU A 69 -10.62 5.71 4.31
C LEU A 69 -9.62 6.34 5.28
N ILE A 70 -9.02 5.51 6.13
CA ILE A 70 -7.82 5.85 6.88
C ILE A 70 -6.63 5.07 6.31
N VAL A 71 -5.52 5.77 6.10
CA VAL A 71 -4.24 5.17 5.77
C VAL A 71 -3.33 5.23 6.99
N CYS A 72 -2.85 4.07 7.44
CA CYS A 72 -1.99 3.92 8.61
C CYS A 72 -0.59 3.47 8.22
N SER A 73 0.43 4.14 8.76
CA SER A 73 1.76 3.54 8.87
C SER A 73 2.63 4.15 9.95
N GLY A 74 3.30 3.27 10.71
CA GLY A 74 4.40 3.60 11.60
C GLY A 74 5.78 3.61 10.93
N ARG A 75 5.89 3.27 9.64
CA ARG A 75 7.19 3.27 8.93
C ARG A 75 7.53 4.65 8.38
N GLN A 76 8.77 5.10 8.62
CA GLN A 76 9.30 6.37 8.09
C GLN A 76 9.27 6.41 6.56
N TYR A 77 9.58 5.31 5.88
CA TYR A 77 9.57 5.24 4.41
C TYR A 77 8.17 5.41 3.81
N ALA A 78 7.11 5.21 4.59
CA ALA A 78 5.73 5.32 4.15
C ALA A 78 5.15 6.73 4.31
N GLU A 79 5.80 7.62 5.06
CA GLU A 79 5.29 8.95 5.39
C GLU A 79 4.98 9.74 4.11
N MET A 80 5.98 10.02 3.27
CA MET A 80 5.79 10.78 2.03
C MET A 80 4.78 10.13 1.04
N PRO A 81 4.83 8.82 0.74
CA PRO A 81 3.83 8.18 -0.11
C PRO A 81 2.39 8.35 0.42
N ILE A 82 2.19 8.25 1.73
CA ILE A 82 0.87 8.37 2.36
C ILE A 82 0.39 9.81 2.32
N GLU A 83 1.27 10.78 2.56
CA GLU A 83 0.90 12.21 2.46
C GLU A 83 0.40 12.53 1.06
N LYS A 84 1.17 12.16 0.03
CA LYS A 84 0.79 12.35 -1.37
C LYS A 84 -0.50 11.62 -1.77
N PHE A 85 -0.66 10.39 -1.28
CA PHE A 85 -1.89 9.62 -1.47
C PHE A 85 -3.09 10.36 -0.88
N CYS A 86 -2.96 10.86 0.35
CA CYS A 86 -4.02 11.59 1.04
C CYS A 86 -4.32 12.95 0.41
N ASP A 87 -3.30 13.67 -0.06
CA ASP A 87 -3.47 14.96 -0.74
C ASP A 87 -4.23 14.79 -2.07
N THR A 88 -3.96 13.70 -2.79
CA THR A 88 -4.64 13.42 -4.08
C THR A 88 -6.08 12.95 -3.88
N LEU A 89 -6.33 12.13 -2.86
CA LEU A 89 -7.62 11.46 -2.67
C LEU A 89 -8.52 12.09 -1.59
N GLY A 90 -7.99 13.01 -0.78
CA GLY A 90 -8.69 13.62 0.35
C GLY A 90 -8.91 12.67 1.54
N SER A 91 -8.10 11.61 1.67
CA SER A 91 -8.26 10.59 2.73
C SER A 91 -7.58 10.99 4.04
N LYS A 92 -8.02 10.42 5.16
CA LYS A 92 -7.39 10.67 6.47
C LYS A 92 -6.10 9.86 6.61
N LYS A 93 -5.04 10.50 7.10
CA LYS A 93 -3.74 9.87 7.38
C LYS A 93 -3.51 9.71 8.89
N LEU A 94 -3.02 8.54 9.30
CA LEU A 94 -2.46 8.28 10.62
C LEU A 94 -1.01 7.84 10.42
N ILE A 95 -0.11 8.80 10.56
CA ILE A 95 1.33 8.61 10.39
C ILE A 95 1.98 8.55 11.77
N LYS A 96 3.13 7.87 11.86
CA LYS A 96 3.93 7.69 13.07
C LYS A 96 3.25 6.71 14.01
N ARG A 97 3.47 6.87 15.32
CA ARG A 97 2.96 5.93 16.31
C ARG A 97 1.44 5.94 16.32
N PHE A 98 0.84 4.79 16.04
CA PHE A 98 -0.59 4.58 16.21
C PHE A 98 -0.95 4.64 17.70
N MET A 99 -1.81 5.58 18.06
CA MET A 99 -2.26 5.73 19.44
C MET A 99 -3.32 4.65 19.74
N PRO A 100 -3.13 3.83 20.77
CA PRO A 100 -4.13 2.82 21.11
C PRO A 100 -5.44 3.49 21.53
N GLY A 101 -6.56 2.90 21.13
CA GLY A 101 -7.91 3.41 21.38
C GLY A 101 -8.45 4.32 20.28
N THR A 102 -7.68 4.60 19.23
CA THR A 102 -8.08 5.49 18.12
C THR A 102 -9.34 4.99 17.40
N LEU A 103 -9.52 3.67 17.26
CA LEU A 103 -10.69 3.09 16.57
C LEU A 103 -11.73 2.51 17.52
N THR A 104 -11.37 2.29 18.79
CA THR A 104 -12.18 1.51 19.73
C THR A 104 -12.78 2.33 20.87
N ASN A 105 -12.19 3.47 21.25
CA ASN A 105 -12.66 4.24 22.41
C ASN A 105 -13.24 5.62 22.00
N PRO A 106 -14.58 5.77 22.01
CA PRO A 106 -15.25 7.02 21.64
C PRO A 106 -14.98 8.21 22.58
N SER A 107 -14.46 7.96 23.78
CA SER A 107 -14.20 9.04 24.76
C SER A 107 -12.91 9.82 24.46
N LEU A 108 -12.07 9.32 23.54
CA LEU A 108 -10.81 9.96 23.19
C LEU A 108 -11.02 11.08 22.16
N PRO A 109 -10.29 12.20 22.26
CA PRO A 109 -10.45 13.32 21.33
C PRO A 109 -9.97 13.00 19.90
N TYR A 110 -9.14 11.98 19.75
CA TYR A 110 -8.62 11.50 18.47
C TYR A 110 -9.35 10.23 17.98
N TYR A 111 -10.54 9.94 18.52
CA TYR A 111 -11.37 8.83 18.04
C TYR A 111 -11.83 9.07 16.59
N ILE A 112 -11.67 8.04 15.75
CA ILE A 112 -12.12 8.08 14.36
C ILE A 112 -12.82 6.75 14.04
N GLU A 113 -13.95 6.84 13.35
CA GLU A 113 -14.70 5.68 12.86
C GLU A 113 -14.58 5.59 11.33
N PRO A 114 -13.52 4.95 10.80
CA PRO A 114 -13.41 4.70 9.37
C PRO A 114 -14.26 3.50 8.94
N LYS A 115 -14.59 3.45 7.66
CA LYS A 115 -15.20 2.26 7.04
C LYS A 115 -14.17 1.34 6.38
N LEU A 116 -12.94 1.82 6.21
CA LEU A 116 -11.86 1.09 5.60
C LEU A 116 -10.52 1.55 6.17
N VAL A 117 -9.62 0.61 6.43
CA VAL A 117 -8.24 0.90 6.83
C VAL A 117 -7.28 0.33 5.78
N LEU A 118 -6.37 1.17 5.30
CA LEU A 118 -5.24 0.78 4.45
C LEU A 118 -3.95 0.79 5.29
N ILE A 119 -3.23 -0.32 5.29
CA ILE A 119 -2.04 -0.54 6.12
C ILE A 119 -0.83 -0.79 5.23
N SER A 120 0.27 -0.06 5.46
CA SER A 120 1.51 -0.23 4.69
C SER A 120 2.34 -1.43 5.14
N ASP A 121 2.35 -1.73 6.44
CA ASP A 121 3.08 -2.88 6.97
C ASP A 121 2.34 -3.57 8.13
N PRO A 122 1.84 -4.79 7.93
CA PRO A 122 1.15 -5.54 8.97
C PRO A 122 1.97 -5.81 10.22
N GLN A 123 3.31 -5.85 10.12
CA GLN A 123 4.16 -6.15 11.27
C GLN A 123 4.37 -4.93 12.18
N VAL A 124 4.53 -3.74 11.60
CA VAL A 124 4.71 -2.49 12.38
C VAL A 124 3.36 -1.96 12.87
N ASP A 125 2.30 -2.13 12.08
CA ASP A 125 0.98 -1.56 12.33
C ASP A 125 0.00 -2.57 12.95
N GLU A 126 0.52 -3.59 13.67
CA GLU A 126 -0.29 -4.65 14.29
C GLU A 126 -1.39 -4.08 15.20
N GLN A 127 -1.09 -3.01 15.94
CA GLN A 127 -2.07 -2.34 16.81
C GLN A 127 -3.29 -1.83 16.02
N ALA A 128 -3.06 -1.26 14.85
CA ALA A 128 -4.15 -0.78 13.99
C ALA A 128 -4.98 -1.95 13.44
N ILE A 129 -4.34 -3.08 13.12
CA ILE A 129 -5.01 -4.31 12.68
C ILE A 129 -5.93 -4.85 13.78
N ILE A 130 -5.41 -4.96 15.00
CA ILE A 130 -6.17 -5.51 16.13
C ILE A 130 -7.39 -4.63 16.42
N GLU A 131 -7.21 -3.32 16.44
CA GLU A 131 -8.32 -2.40 16.71
C GLU A 131 -9.35 -2.36 15.57
N ALA A 132 -8.90 -2.35 14.32
CA ALA A 132 -9.81 -2.41 13.17
C ALA A 132 -10.60 -3.72 13.15
N THR A 133 -9.95 -4.85 13.48
CA THR A 133 -10.61 -6.16 13.63
C THR A 133 -11.67 -6.13 14.73
N ASN A 134 -11.34 -5.57 15.90
CA ASN A 134 -12.27 -5.44 17.03
C ASN A 134 -13.47 -4.52 16.71
N ALA A 135 -13.26 -3.49 15.91
CA ALA A 135 -14.30 -2.58 15.46
C ALA A 135 -15.12 -3.13 14.27
N GLY A 136 -14.73 -4.26 13.68
CA GLY A 136 -15.40 -4.86 12.52
C GLY A 136 -15.17 -4.09 11.21
N ILE A 137 -14.05 -3.38 11.12
CA ILE A 137 -13.69 -2.55 9.97
C ILE A 137 -12.81 -3.37 9.02
N PRO A 138 -13.12 -3.44 7.71
CA PRO A 138 -12.31 -4.17 6.75
C PRO A 138 -10.93 -3.55 6.54
N ILE A 139 -9.94 -4.40 6.27
CA ILE A 139 -8.52 -4.03 6.23
C ILE A 139 -7.89 -4.44 4.89
N ILE A 140 -7.28 -3.46 4.22
CA ILE A 140 -6.39 -3.67 3.08
C ILE A 140 -4.96 -3.52 3.57
N GLY A 141 -4.11 -4.50 3.30
CA GLY A 141 -2.71 -4.46 3.74
C GLY A 141 -1.72 -4.74 2.62
N ILE A 142 -0.64 -3.96 2.60
CA ILE A 142 0.53 -4.22 1.75
C ILE A 142 1.42 -5.21 2.50
N ALA A 143 1.64 -6.39 1.94
CA ALA A 143 2.35 -7.48 2.61
C ALA A 143 3.52 -7.99 1.77
N ASN A 144 4.65 -8.16 2.44
CA ASN A 144 5.82 -8.85 1.91
C ASN A 144 5.80 -10.33 2.33
N THR A 145 6.77 -11.11 1.84
CA THR A 145 6.82 -12.57 2.00
C THR A 145 6.89 -13.03 3.46
N ASP A 146 7.43 -12.20 4.35
CA ASP A 146 7.63 -12.43 5.78
C ASP A 146 6.44 -11.99 6.65
N ASN A 147 5.50 -11.21 6.11
CA ASN A 147 4.39 -10.70 6.90
C ASN A 147 3.33 -11.79 7.21
N ILE A 148 2.70 -11.65 8.38
CA ILE A 148 1.53 -12.42 8.78
C ILE A 148 0.29 -11.65 8.31
N THR A 149 -0.54 -12.29 7.50
CA THR A 149 -1.67 -11.64 6.82
C THR A 149 -3.04 -12.20 7.25
N SER A 150 -3.12 -12.89 8.38
CA SER A 150 -4.32 -13.60 8.84
C SER A 150 -5.53 -12.69 9.07
N ASN A 151 -5.30 -11.45 9.49
CA ASN A 151 -6.36 -10.48 9.80
C ASN A 151 -6.56 -9.46 8.67
N LEU A 152 -6.01 -9.70 7.48
CA LEU A 152 -6.18 -8.82 6.33
C LEU A 152 -7.23 -9.40 5.38
N ASP A 153 -8.20 -8.58 4.96
CA ASP A 153 -9.22 -9.00 4.00
C ASP A 153 -8.69 -8.96 2.57
N VAL A 154 -7.97 -7.89 2.23
CA VAL A 154 -7.34 -7.72 0.91
C VAL A 154 -5.85 -7.55 1.09
N ILE A 155 -5.10 -8.50 0.53
CA ILE A 155 -3.65 -8.52 0.56
C ILE A 155 -3.13 -7.99 -0.77
N ILE A 156 -2.30 -6.95 -0.72
CA ILE A 156 -1.50 -6.47 -1.84
C ILE A 156 -0.09 -7.02 -1.66
N PRO A 157 0.31 -8.08 -2.40
CA PRO A 157 1.65 -8.65 -2.26
C PRO A 157 2.68 -7.69 -2.87
N ALA A 158 3.48 -7.02 -2.05
CA ALA A 158 4.52 -6.14 -2.54
C ALA A 158 5.65 -5.96 -1.53
N ASN A 159 6.81 -5.51 -2.00
CA ASN A 159 7.92 -5.15 -1.14
C ASN A 159 7.61 -3.87 -0.33
N ASN A 160 7.37 -4.04 0.97
CA ASN A 160 7.13 -2.96 1.93
C ASN A 160 8.42 -2.41 2.60
N ARG A 161 9.60 -2.96 2.29
CA ARG A 161 10.90 -2.52 2.84
C ARG A 161 11.60 -1.49 1.94
N GLY A 162 11.40 -1.59 0.63
CA GLY A 162 11.99 -0.66 -0.33
C GLY A 162 11.25 0.67 -0.38
N ARG A 163 11.98 1.79 -0.29
CA ARG A 163 11.44 3.14 -0.44
C ARG A 163 10.70 3.31 -1.78
N LYS A 164 11.40 3.01 -2.88
CA LYS A 164 10.85 3.06 -4.24
C LYS A 164 9.71 2.09 -4.46
N ALA A 165 9.79 0.88 -3.88
CA ALA A 165 8.75 -0.12 -4.03
C ALA A 165 7.45 0.34 -3.38
N LEU A 166 7.51 0.84 -2.14
CA LEU A 166 6.34 1.32 -1.41
C LEU A 166 5.71 2.54 -2.11
N ALA A 167 6.54 3.51 -2.51
CA ALA A 167 6.11 4.67 -3.31
C ALA A 167 5.36 4.24 -4.58
N THR A 168 5.89 3.23 -5.29
CA THR A 168 5.27 2.72 -6.51
C THR A 168 3.93 2.04 -6.24
N VAL A 169 3.77 1.31 -5.12
CA VAL A 169 2.49 0.69 -4.75
C VAL A 169 1.43 1.75 -4.49
N TYR A 170 1.76 2.79 -3.73
CA TYR A 170 0.85 3.91 -3.47
C TYR A 170 0.50 4.65 -4.76
N TRP A 171 1.49 4.95 -5.61
CA TRP A 171 1.27 5.57 -6.91
C TRP A 171 0.35 4.74 -7.81
N LEU A 172 0.56 3.42 -7.88
CA LEU A 172 -0.31 2.51 -8.64
C LEU A 172 -1.73 2.47 -8.08
N LEU A 173 -1.89 2.51 -6.76
CA LEU A 173 -3.19 2.58 -6.10
C LEU A 173 -3.93 3.88 -6.45
N VAL A 174 -3.27 5.05 -6.32
CA VAL A 174 -3.88 6.34 -6.67
C VAL A 174 -4.29 6.34 -8.14
N ARG A 175 -3.38 5.96 -9.03
CA ARG A 175 -3.67 5.88 -10.47
C ARG A 175 -4.89 5.01 -10.74
N GLN A 176 -4.98 3.83 -10.12
CA GLN A 176 -6.12 2.94 -10.33
C GLN A 176 -7.42 3.48 -9.73
N ILE A 177 -7.37 4.15 -8.58
CA ILE A 177 -8.53 4.79 -7.94
C ILE A 177 -9.08 5.90 -8.83
N LEU A 178 -8.22 6.74 -9.41
CA LEU A 178 -8.60 7.84 -10.30
C LEU A 178 -9.18 7.33 -11.63
N ILE A 179 -8.63 6.24 -12.18
CA ILE A 179 -9.19 5.57 -13.37
C ILE A 179 -10.61 5.08 -13.09
N GLU A 180 -10.81 4.41 -11.96
CA GLU A 180 -12.13 3.89 -11.57
C GLU A 180 -13.13 5.02 -11.20
N ARG A 181 -12.65 6.21 -10.82
CA ARG A 181 -13.49 7.42 -10.66
C ARG A 181 -13.87 8.08 -11.98
N GLY A 182 -13.19 7.73 -13.08
CA GLY A 182 -13.37 8.35 -14.39
C GLY A 182 -12.68 9.72 -14.54
N GLU A 183 -11.85 10.13 -13.57
CA GLU A 183 -11.07 11.37 -13.63
C GLU A 183 -9.83 11.22 -14.52
N LEU A 184 -9.32 9.99 -14.66
CA LEU A 184 -8.26 9.63 -15.59
C LEU A 184 -8.73 8.55 -16.56
N LYS A 185 -8.33 8.68 -17.82
CA LYS A 185 -8.40 7.57 -18.79
C LYS A 185 -7.17 6.67 -18.61
N GLU A 186 -7.28 5.39 -18.96
CA GLU A 186 -6.17 4.43 -18.82
C GLU A 186 -4.88 4.89 -19.53
N ASP A 187 -5.04 5.72 -20.58
CA ASP A 187 -4.00 6.23 -21.46
C ASP A 187 -3.33 7.54 -20.99
N GLU A 188 -3.85 8.23 -19.96
CA GLU A 188 -3.23 9.47 -19.47
C GLU A 188 -2.22 9.18 -18.34
N PRO A 189 -0.97 9.66 -18.44
CA PRO A 189 -0.03 9.58 -17.33
C PRO A 189 -0.53 10.44 -16.17
N MET A 190 -0.44 9.90 -14.95
CA MET A 190 -0.71 10.68 -13.75
C MET A 190 0.23 11.90 -13.71
N LYS A 191 -0.27 13.03 -13.21
CA LYS A 191 0.51 14.29 -13.13
C LYS A 191 1.73 14.19 -12.21
N GLU A 192 1.72 13.26 -11.26
CA GLU A 192 2.82 13.03 -10.32
C GLU A 192 3.59 11.76 -10.74
N ASP A 193 4.91 11.85 -10.74
CA ASP A 193 5.80 10.73 -11.06
C ASP A 193 6.05 9.85 -9.81
N ILE A 194 6.52 8.62 -10.02
CA ILE A 194 6.85 7.68 -8.93
C ILE A 194 7.89 8.28 -7.97
N ASP A 195 8.81 9.10 -8.49
CA ASP A 195 9.87 9.73 -7.72
C ASP A 195 9.34 10.83 -6.77
N ASP A 196 8.17 11.41 -7.06
CA ASP A 196 7.53 12.40 -6.17
C ASP A 196 6.92 11.77 -4.91
N PHE A 197 6.62 10.47 -4.99
CA PHE A 197 6.14 9.67 -3.86
C PHE A 197 7.31 9.12 -3.03
N GLU A 198 8.57 9.24 -3.48
CA GLU A 198 9.71 8.74 -2.71
C GLU A 198 10.00 9.65 -1.50
N THR A 199 10.07 9.04 -0.31
CA THR A 199 10.51 9.74 0.90
C THR A 199 11.97 10.18 0.75
N LYS A 200 12.16 11.49 0.56
CA LYS A 200 13.47 12.13 0.55
C LYS A 200 13.96 12.18 1.99
N ILE A 201 15.09 11.52 2.27
CA ILE A 201 15.75 11.65 3.57
C ILE A 201 16.33 13.06 3.64
N THR A 202 15.84 13.87 4.56
CA THR A 202 16.54 15.07 5.03
C THR A 202 17.75 14.62 5.83
N GLU A 203 18.89 15.30 5.67
CA GLU A 203 20.19 14.94 6.25
C GLU A 203 20.20 14.79 7.79
N GLU A 204 19.12 15.17 8.47
CA GLU A 204 18.93 15.06 9.93
C GLU A 204 18.76 13.62 10.46
N ASP A 205 18.44 12.62 9.62
CA ASP A 205 18.34 11.20 10.06
C ASP A 205 19.70 10.46 10.09
N ILE A 206 20.80 11.14 9.72
CA ILE A 206 22.14 10.55 9.58
C ILE A 206 23.10 10.96 10.71
N GLU A 207 22.74 11.93 11.57
CA GLU A 207 23.51 12.30 12.79
C GLU A 207 22.99 11.59 14.05
#